data_AF-A0A2Z6ALG7-F1
#
_entry.id   AF-A0A2Z6ALG7-F1
#
_cell.length_a   1.000
_cell.length_b   1.000
_cell.length_c   1.000
_cell.angle_alpha   90.00
_cell.angle_beta   90.00
_cell.angle_gamma   90.00
#
_symmetry.space_group_name_H-M   'P 1'
#
loop_
_entity.id
_entity.type
_entity.pdbx_description
1 polymer ?
#
loop_
_entity_poly.entity_id
_entity_poly.type
_entity_poly.pdbx_seq_one_letter_code
_entity_poly.pdbx_strand_id
1 'polypeptide(L)' 'MGLSVSDAIRLMLVRVASDKNLPFDIRVPNATTQAAMRDASEGKVERFATVADLMGALNGDDDED' A
#
# COMPACT_ATOMS: atom_id res chain seq x y z
N MET A 1 18.52 -27.36 15.77
CA MET A 1 17.20 -27.05 15.17
C MET A 1 17.36 -25.70 14.47
N GLY A 2 17.87 -25.67 13.24
CA GLY A 2 18.33 -24.41 12.66
C GLY A 2 18.47 -24.50 11.15
N LEU A 3 17.56 -23.81 10.45
CA LEU A 3 17.75 -23.47 9.05
C LEU A 3 18.93 -22.52 8.95
N SER A 4 19.80 -22.71 7.96
CA SER A 4 20.76 -21.67 7.60
C SER A 4 20.02 -20.45 7.05
N VAL A 5 20.66 -19.27 7.07
CA VAL A 5 20.10 -18.07 6.45
C VAL A 5 19.73 -18.35 4.99
N SER A 6 20.59 -19.06 4.27
CA SER A 6 20.36 -19.45 2.89
C SER A 6 19.14 -20.35 2.74
N ASP A 7 18.89 -21.27 3.68
CA ASP A 7 17.71 -22.13 3.62
C ASP A 7 16.42 -21.36 3.94
N ALA A 8 16.47 -20.41 4.87
CA ALA A 8 15.33 -19.53 5.16
C ALA A 8 14.97 -18.67 3.94
N ILE A 9 15.96 -18.10 3.23
CA ILE A 9 15.73 -17.31 2.01
C ILE A 9 15.15 -18.19 0.90
N ARG A 10 15.66 -19.40 0.68
CA ARG A 10 15.12 -20.32 -0.32
C ARG A 10 13.66 -20.66 -0.05
N LEU A 11 13.31 -20.95 1.20
CA LEU A 11 11.93 -21.24 1.60
C LEU A 11 11.03 -20.02 1.42
N MET A 12 11.49 -18.83 1.77
CA MET A 12 10.78 -17.57 1.51
C MET A 12 10.48 -17.38 0.02
N LEU A 13 11.47 -17.57 -0.86
CA LEU A 13 11.28 -17.42 -2.30
C LEU A 13 10.32 -18.46 -2.89
N VAL A 14 10.39 -19.72 -2.43
CA VAL A 14 9.43 -20.77 -2.81
C VAL A 14 8.00 -20.38 -2.42
N ARG A 15 7.82 -19.86 -1.20
CA ARG A 15 6.51 -19.41 -0.72
C ARG A 15 5.97 -18.24 -1.54
N VAL A 16 6.81 -17.26 -1.87
CA VAL A 16 6.43 -16.11 -2.73
C VAL A 16 6.01 -16.57 -4.12
N ALA A 17 6.76 -17.49 -4.72
CA ALA A 17 6.46 -17.98 -6.06
C ALA A 17 5.14 -18.76 -6.13
N SER A 18 4.86 -19.55 -5.09
CA SER A 18 3.62 -20.33 -4.92
C SER A 18 2.41 -19.43 -4.69
N ASP A 19 2.51 -18.53 -3.71
CA ASP A 19 1.35 -17.80 -3.20
C ASP A 19 1.10 -16.47 -3.92
N LYS A 20 2.05 -16.03 -4.77
CA LYS A 20 2.04 -14.71 -5.43
C LYS A 20 1.87 -13.55 -4.45
N ASN A 21 2.38 -13.73 -3.23
CA ASN A 21 2.35 -12.75 -2.16
C ASN A 21 3.62 -12.87 -1.30
N LEU A 22 3.96 -11.81 -0.59
CA LEU A 22 5.02 -11.86 0.41
C LEU A 22 4.63 -12.76 1.59
N PRO A 23 5.59 -13.47 2.21
CA PRO A 23 5.31 -14.44 3.27
C PRO A 23 5.11 -13.76 4.64
N PHE A 24 4.74 -12.49 4.64
CA PHE A 24 4.44 -11.68 5.82
C PHE A 24 3.25 -10.79 5.52
N ASP A 25 2.51 -10.41 6.56
CA ASP A 25 1.34 -9.56 6.41
C ASP A 25 1.81 -8.15 6.01
N ILE A 26 1.59 -7.73 4.75
CA ILE A 26 2.00 -6.42 4.19
C ILE A 26 1.08 -5.29 4.71
N ARG A 27 0.54 -5.46 5.91
CA ARG A 27 -0.51 -4.60 6.46
C ARG A 27 -0.01 -3.48 7.34
N VAL A 28 1.31 -3.35 7.54
CA VAL A 28 1.86 -2.23 8.29
C VAL A 28 2.10 -1.08 7.30
N PRO A 29 1.27 -0.02 7.31
CA PRO A 29 1.45 1.09 6.39
C PRO A 29 2.73 1.85 6.76
N ASN A 30 3.40 2.44 5.77
CA ASN A 30 4.54 3.31 6.04
C ASN A 30 4.10 4.62 6.75
N ALA A 31 5.06 5.40 7.25
CA ALA A 31 4.77 6.61 8.02
C ALA A 31 3.86 7.61 7.27
N THR A 32 4.13 7.83 5.98
CA THR A 32 3.32 8.72 5.12
C THR A 32 1.88 8.22 4.98
N THR A 33 1.70 6.92 4.76
CA THR A 33 0.37 6.31 4.63
C THR A 33 -0.40 6.38 5.95
N GLN A 34 0.27 6.16 7.08
CA GLN A 34 -0.34 6.32 8.40
C GLN A 34 -0.79 7.75 8.65
N ALA A 35 0.00 8.76 8.24
CA ALA A 35 -0.38 10.16 8.35
C ALA A 35 -1.62 10.47 7.50
N ALA A 36 -1.62 10.04 6.23
CA ALA A 36 -2.77 10.22 5.34
C ALA A 36 -4.04 9.53 5.89
N MET A 37 -3.92 8.34 6.49
CA MET A 37 -5.05 7.67 7.15
C MET A 37 -5.58 8.46 8.36
N ARG A 38 -4.70 9.09 9.14
CA ARG A 38 -5.11 9.97 10.26
C ARG A 38 -5.86 11.19 9.75
N ASP A 39 -5.32 11.88 8.76
CA ASP A 39 -5.95 13.05 8.14
C ASP A 39 -7.33 12.71 7.56
N ALA A 40 -7.45 11.54 6.91
CA ALA A 40 -8.74 11.03 6.44
C ALA A 40 -9.74 10.78 7.58
N SER A 41 -9.28 10.20 8.70
CA SER A 41 -10.13 9.98 9.88
C SER A 41 -10.56 11.27 10.57
N GLU A 42 -9.72 12.31 10.51
CA GLU A 42 -9.99 13.65 11.04
C GLU A 42 -10.82 14.50 10.07
N GLY A 43 -11.16 13.97 8.90
CA GLY A 43 -11.97 14.67 7.90
C GLY A 43 -11.21 15.71 7.08
N LYS A 44 -9.87 15.73 7.15
CA LYS A 44 -8.98 16.56 6.31
C LYS A 44 -8.81 15.96 4.91
N VAL A 45 -9.94 15.69 4.25
CA VAL A 45 -9.99 15.13 2.90
C VAL A 45 -11.00 15.91 2.08
N GLU A 46 -10.73 16.02 0.79
CA GLU A 46 -11.70 16.54 -0.15
C GLU A 46 -12.85 15.54 -0.32
N ARG A 47 -14.08 16.06 -0.45
CA ARG A 47 -15.29 15.26 -0.60
C ARG A 47 -16.00 15.65 -1.89
N PHE A 48 -16.40 14.64 -2.65
CA PHE A 48 -17.10 14.80 -3.91
C PHE A 48 -18.48 14.17 -3.83
N ALA A 49 -19.46 14.78 -4.51
CA ALA A 49 -20.83 14.27 -4.57
C ALA A 49 -20.99 13.14 -5.59
N THR A 50 -20.15 13.11 -6.63
CA THR A 50 -20.19 12.10 -7.68
C THR A 50 -18.81 11.55 -8.02
N VAL A 51 -18.78 10.35 -8.61
CA VAL A 51 -17.55 9.75 -9.12
C VAL A 51 -16.96 10.58 -10.27
N ALA A 52 -17.80 11.24 -11.06
CA ALA A 52 -17.34 12.09 -12.16
C ALA A 52 -16.54 13.30 -11.64
N ASP A 53 -17.01 13.95 -10.58
CA ASP A 53 -16.32 15.08 -9.96
C ASP A 53 -14.98 14.65 -9.35
N LEU A 54 -14.95 13.50 -8.65
CA LEU A 54 -13.72 12.91 -8.11
C LEU A 54 -12.69 12.63 -9.21
N MET A 55 -13.11 11.97 -10.29
CA MET A 55 -12.21 11.62 -11.39
C MET A 55 -11.76 12.85 -12.18
N GLY A 56 -12.57 13.91 -12.21
CA GLY A 56 -12.18 15.21 -12.77
C GLY A 56 -11.04 15.86 -11.97
N ALA A 57 -11.16 15.90 -10.64
CA ALA A 57 -10.12 16.43 -9.76
C ALA A 57 -8.82 15.61 -9.83
N LEU A 58 -8.90 14.27 -9.71
CA LEU A 58 -7.72 13.40 -9.71
C LEU A 58 -6.88 13.45 -11.00
N ASN A 59 -7.53 13.62 -12.15
CA ASN A 59 -6.84 13.67 -13.44
C ASN A 59 -6.44 15.09 -13.86
N GLY A 60 -6.93 16.12 -13.15
CA GLY A 60 -6.63 17.52 -13.44
C GLY A 60 -5.35 18.05 -12.80
N ASP A 61 -4.83 17.34 -11.80
CA ASP A 61 -3.61 17.73 -11.05
C ASP A 61 -2.30 17.25 -11.71
N ASP A 62 -2.36 16.45 -12.80
CA ASP A 62 -1.18 15.95 -13.54
C ASP A 62 -0.65 16.98 -14.59
N ASP A 63 -1.26 18.16 -14.72
CA ASP A 63 -0.90 19.21 -15.69
C ASP A 63 -0.05 20.37 -15.11
N GLU A 64 0.37 20.32 -13.85
CA GLU A 64 1.29 21.30 -13.24
C GLU A 64 2.72 20.74 -13.08
N ASP A 65 3.59 21.09 -14.04
CA ASP A 65 5.07 21.01 -13.94
C ASP A 65 5.63 21.90 -12.80
#